data_AF-A0A662U0D2-F1
#
_entry.id   AF-A0A662U0D2-F1
#
_cell.length_a   1.000
_cell.length_b   1.000
_cell.length_c   1.000
_cell.angle_alpha   90.00
_cell.angle_beta   90.00
_cell.angle_gamma   90.00
#
_symmetry.space_group_name_H-M   'P 1'
#
loop_
_entity.id
_entity.type
_entity.pdbx_description
1 polymer ?
#
loop_
_entity_poly.entity_id
_entity_poly.type
_entity_poly.pdbx_seq_one_letter_code
_entity_poly.pdbx_strand_id
1 'polypeptide(L)'
;MTMYFRLKIKDMLTNPELLGWSIGFVEFWVFMWLFVFSPARVKVEWAEYFVQGNAAMAFSFLSLISIASIGIGLAYSFLYASRSARYITKFTKISPSIFLLEDFLGSIIALLIVVGVIYFSIILGSYFRWGVFPGLENPVGVVVDLTLAGIAMYW
;
A
#
# COMPACT_ATOMS: atom_id res chain seq x y z
N MET A 1 16.31 -12.82 -10.35
CA MET A 1 16.22 -11.46 -9.76
C MET A 1 17.48 -10.70 -10.08
N THR A 2 17.36 -9.65 -10.89
CA THR A 2 18.50 -8.80 -11.26
C THR A 2 18.72 -7.68 -10.24
N MET A 3 19.80 -6.91 -10.44
CA MET A 3 20.07 -5.71 -9.66
C MET A 3 18.97 -4.65 -9.83
N TYR A 4 18.30 -4.61 -11.00
CA TYR A 4 17.21 -3.68 -11.28
C TYR A 4 16.06 -3.84 -10.28
N PHE A 5 15.58 -5.08 -10.11
CA PHE A 5 14.51 -5.40 -9.18
C PHE A 5 14.77 -4.89 -7.75
N ARG A 6 15.99 -5.11 -7.24
CA ARG A 6 16.38 -4.64 -5.90
C ARG A 6 16.41 -3.12 -5.80
N LEU A 7 16.93 -2.45 -6.83
CA LEU A 7 16.98 -0.99 -6.87
C LEU A 7 15.59 -0.37 -7.01
N LYS A 8 14.68 -0.98 -7.77
CA LYS A 8 13.29 -0.54 -7.90
C LYS A 8 12.55 -0.60 -6.56
N ILE A 9 12.63 -1.72 -5.84
CA ILE A 9 12.02 -1.84 -4.51
C ILE A 9 12.63 -0.81 -3.55
N LYS A 10 13.96 -0.66 -3.56
CA LYS A 10 14.63 0.32 -2.72
C LYS A 10 14.16 1.74 -3.04
N ASP A 11 14.10 2.10 -4.31
CA ASP A 11 13.66 3.43 -4.76
C ASP A 11 12.24 3.71 -4.26
N MET A 12 11.29 2.80 -4.48
CA MET A 12 9.92 2.97 -4.00
C MET A 12 9.81 3.07 -2.48
N LEU A 13 10.56 2.25 -1.74
CA LEU A 13 10.50 2.23 -0.27
C LEU A 13 11.36 3.30 0.41
N THR A 14 12.15 4.08 -0.34
CA THR A 14 13.03 5.13 0.24
C THR A 14 12.82 6.49 -0.38
N ASN A 15 12.02 6.60 -1.45
CA ASN A 15 11.65 7.87 -2.04
C ASN A 15 10.82 8.70 -1.03
N PRO A 16 11.34 9.85 -0.55
CA PRO A 16 10.66 10.64 0.47
C PRO A 16 9.30 11.17 0.03
N GLU A 17 9.14 11.47 -1.26
CA GLU A 17 7.87 11.94 -1.80
C GLU A 17 6.83 10.81 -1.78
N LEU A 18 7.22 9.62 -2.24
CA LEU A 18 6.32 8.46 -2.23
C LEU A 18 5.93 8.09 -0.79
N LEU A 19 6.90 8.01 0.13
CA LEU A 19 6.65 7.72 1.54
C LEU A 19 5.81 8.80 2.21
N GLY A 20 6.06 10.07 1.89
CA GLY A 20 5.30 11.20 2.42
C GLY A 20 3.82 11.11 2.05
N TRP A 21 3.50 10.82 0.79
CA TRP A 21 2.12 10.75 0.32
C TRP A 21 1.44 9.41 0.63
N SER A 22 2.13 8.29 0.45
CA SER A 22 1.52 6.96 0.58
C SER A 22 1.46 6.44 2.01
N ILE A 23 2.37 6.90 2.89
CA ILE A 23 2.38 6.54 4.31
C ILE A 23 2.10 7.78 5.16
N GLY A 24 2.97 8.80 5.14
CA GLY A 24 2.89 9.92 6.09
C GLY A 24 1.53 10.64 6.10
N PHE A 25 1.04 11.01 4.93
CA PHE A 25 -0.27 11.63 4.75
C PHE A 25 -1.40 10.69 5.15
N VAL A 26 -1.31 9.40 4.79
CA VAL A 26 -2.35 8.41 5.10
C VAL A 26 -2.41 8.12 6.61
N GLU A 27 -1.28 8.06 7.30
CA GLU A 27 -1.20 7.89 8.75
C GLU A 27 -1.91 9.02 9.48
N PHE A 28 -1.72 10.28 9.05
CA PHE A 28 -2.49 11.40 9.58
C PHE A 28 -4.00 11.13 9.49
N TRP A 29 -4.47 10.59 8.36
CA TRP A 29 -5.87 10.24 8.19
C TRP A 29 -6.31 9.01 9.00
N VAL A 30 -5.44 8.03 9.22
CA VAL A 30 -5.68 6.93 10.17
C VAL A 30 -5.98 7.50 11.55
N PHE A 31 -5.15 8.42 12.05
CA PHE A 31 -5.37 9.07 13.34
C PHE A 31 -6.68 9.88 13.37
N MET A 32 -6.96 10.67 12.34
CA MET A 32 -8.20 11.44 12.27
C MET A 32 -9.44 10.54 12.25
N TRP A 33 -9.42 9.48 11.44
CA TRP A 33 -10.49 8.50 11.38
C TRP A 33 -10.73 7.85 12.74
N LEU A 34 -9.65 7.32 13.31
CA LEU A 34 -9.72 6.52 14.51
C LEU A 34 -9.94 7.33 15.76
N PHE A 35 -9.57 8.61 15.87
CA PHE A 35 -9.69 9.38 17.13
C PHE A 35 -10.67 10.55 17.06
N VAL A 36 -10.85 11.16 15.88
CA VAL A 36 -11.69 12.35 15.72
C VAL A 36 -13.07 11.99 15.18
N PHE A 37 -13.14 11.19 14.10
CA PHE A 37 -14.41 10.90 13.44
C PHE A 37 -15.18 9.75 14.08
N SER A 38 -14.48 8.81 14.72
CA SER A 38 -15.15 7.68 15.38
C SER A 38 -15.66 8.05 16.78
N PRO A 39 -16.82 7.54 17.23
CA PRO A 39 -17.35 7.75 18.58
C PRO A 39 -16.41 7.19 19.65
N ALA A 40 -16.26 7.94 20.75
CA ALA A 40 -15.32 7.61 21.82
C ALA A 40 -15.78 6.50 22.76
N ARG A 41 -17.09 6.27 22.88
CA ARG A 41 -17.67 5.21 23.74
C ARG A 41 -18.68 4.41 22.94
N VAL A 42 -18.48 3.10 22.92
CA VAL A 42 -19.38 2.12 22.31
C VAL A 42 -19.96 1.28 23.44
N LYS A 43 -21.24 0.92 23.35
CA LYS A 43 -21.84 -0.01 24.32
C LYS A 43 -21.11 -1.35 24.25
N VAL A 44 -20.79 -1.92 25.40
CA VAL A 44 -19.92 -3.11 25.54
C VAL A 44 -20.40 -4.28 24.68
N GLU A 45 -21.72 -4.49 24.58
CA GLU A 45 -22.33 -5.58 23.79
C GLU A 45 -22.07 -5.51 22.28
N TRP A 46 -21.79 -4.31 21.75
CA TRP A 46 -21.59 -4.10 20.30
C TRP A 46 -20.18 -3.58 19.97
N ALA A 47 -19.27 -3.59 20.94
CA ALA A 47 -17.95 -3.01 20.79
C ALA A 47 -17.13 -3.74 19.72
N GLU A 48 -17.13 -5.07 19.71
CA GLU A 48 -16.37 -5.86 18.73
C GLU A 48 -16.89 -5.66 17.30
N TYR A 49 -18.20 -5.78 17.10
CA TYR A 49 -18.84 -5.57 15.80
C TYR A 49 -18.59 -4.16 15.25
N PHE A 50 -18.72 -3.15 16.11
CA PHE A 50 -18.44 -1.76 15.73
C PHE A 50 -16.97 -1.58 15.34
N VAL A 51 -16.02 -2.07 16.14
CA VAL A 51 -14.58 -1.90 15.89
C VAL A 51 -14.17 -2.62 14.61
N GLN A 52 -14.67 -3.82 14.36
CA GLN A 52 -14.42 -4.55 13.11
C GLN A 52 -14.96 -3.80 11.90
N GLY A 53 -16.22 -3.36 11.93
CA GLY A 53 -16.83 -2.62 10.82
C GLY A 53 -16.13 -1.28 10.57
N ASN A 54 -15.77 -0.56 11.64
CA ASN A 54 -15.05 0.70 11.53
C ASN A 54 -13.63 0.53 10.97
N ALA A 55 -12.91 -0.50 11.42
CA ALA A 55 -11.57 -0.82 10.91
C ALA A 55 -11.62 -1.25 9.44
N ALA A 56 -12.62 -2.03 9.03
CA ALA A 56 -12.81 -2.42 7.63
C ALA A 56 -13.08 -1.20 6.73
N MET A 57 -13.94 -0.28 7.18
CA MET A 57 -14.18 0.98 6.47
C MET A 57 -12.93 1.84 6.37
N ALA A 58 -12.22 2.04 7.48
CA ALA A 58 -10.96 2.78 7.52
C ALA A 58 -9.95 2.17 6.54
N PHE A 59 -9.77 0.85 6.59
CA PHE A 59 -8.82 0.14 5.74
C PHE A 59 -9.16 0.31 4.26
N SER A 60 -10.44 0.18 3.88
CA SER A 60 -10.87 0.33 2.49
C SER A 60 -10.57 1.73 1.95
N PHE A 61 -11.02 2.79 2.64
CA PHE A 61 -10.84 4.16 2.17
C PHE A 61 -9.38 4.63 2.20
N LEU A 62 -8.67 4.32 3.29
CA LEU A 62 -7.29 4.81 3.46
C LEU A 62 -6.31 4.06 2.58
N SER A 63 -6.51 2.76 2.37
CA SER A 63 -5.71 2.00 1.40
C SER A 63 -5.97 2.50 -0.02
N LEU A 64 -7.21 2.86 -0.38
CA LEU A 64 -7.51 3.44 -1.69
C LEU A 64 -6.72 4.73 -1.96
N ILE A 65 -6.67 5.65 -0.99
CA ILE A 65 -5.91 6.90 -1.09
C ILE A 65 -4.40 6.63 -1.23
N SER A 66 -3.89 5.67 -0.45
CA SER A 66 -2.48 5.26 -0.54
C SER A 66 -2.14 4.68 -1.90
N ILE A 67 -2.97 3.75 -2.38
CA ILE A 67 -2.82 3.06 -3.65
C ILE A 67 -2.88 4.07 -4.82
N ALA A 68 -3.76 5.07 -4.77
CA ALA A 68 -3.80 6.15 -5.75
C ALA A 68 -2.47 6.95 -5.80
N SER A 69 -1.90 7.25 -4.63
CA SER A 69 -0.60 7.94 -4.52
C SER A 69 0.54 7.10 -5.10
N ILE A 70 0.51 5.78 -4.86
CA ILE A 70 1.47 4.84 -5.45
C ILE A 70 1.31 4.78 -6.96
N GLY A 71 0.08 4.74 -7.47
CA GLY A 71 -0.21 4.75 -8.91
C GLY A 71 0.42 5.94 -9.64
N ILE A 72 0.38 7.13 -9.03
CA ILE A 72 1.06 8.32 -9.57
C ILE A 72 2.59 8.12 -9.61
N GLY A 73 3.18 7.63 -8.52
CA GLY A 73 4.61 7.33 -8.46
C GLY A 73 5.05 6.29 -9.49
N LEU A 74 4.21 5.28 -9.76
CA LEU A 74 4.44 4.28 -10.78
C LEU A 74 4.40 4.86 -12.19
N ALA A 75 3.40 5.69 -12.50
CA ALA A 75 3.30 6.36 -13.79
C ALA A 75 4.55 7.22 -14.08
N TYR A 76 5.02 7.98 -13.08
CA TYR A 76 6.27 8.74 -13.22
C TYR A 76 7.48 7.83 -13.39
N SER A 77 7.62 6.79 -12.55
CA SER A 77 8.74 5.85 -12.64
C SER A 77 8.84 5.21 -14.03
N PHE A 78 7.70 4.82 -14.62
CA PHE A 78 7.65 4.25 -15.97
C PHE A 78 8.04 5.29 -17.05
N LEU A 79 7.56 6.53 -16.94
CA LEU A 79 7.90 7.62 -17.87
C LEU A 79 9.41 7.94 -17.83
N TYR A 80 10.00 8.01 -16.64
CA TYR A 80 11.44 8.27 -16.48
C TYR A 80 12.29 7.06 -16.92
N ALA A 81 11.84 5.84 -16.61
CA ALA A 81 12.51 4.61 -17.01
C ALA A 81 12.47 4.38 -18.52
N SER A 82 11.44 4.86 -19.24
CA SER A 82 11.31 4.68 -20.69
C SER A 82 12.51 5.18 -21.48
N ARG A 83 13.16 6.27 -21.03
CA ARG A 83 14.37 6.82 -21.68
C ARG A 83 15.62 5.98 -21.40
N SER A 84 15.75 5.44 -20.19
CA SER A 84 16.91 4.63 -19.77
C SER A 84 16.77 3.15 -20.15
N ALA A 85 15.55 2.65 -20.37
CA ALA A 85 15.25 1.26 -20.70
C ALA A 85 15.95 0.79 -21.98
N ARG A 86 16.07 1.66 -23.00
CA ARG A 86 16.83 1.37 -24.23
C ARG A 86 18.31 1.12 -23.95
N TYR A 87 18.90 1.86 -23.01
CA TYR A 87 20.31 1.68 -22.63
C TYR A 87 20.48 0.43 -21.76
N ILE A 88 19.56 0.20 -20.83
CA ILE A 88 19.61 -0.99 -19.96
C ILE A 88 19.51 -2.26 -20.80
N THR A 89 18.55 -2.35 -21.72
CA THR A 89 18.35 -3.54 -22.56
C THR A 89 19.42 -3.73 -23.64
N LYS A 90 20.07 -2.65 -24.09
CA LYS A 90 21.13 -2.71 -25.11
C LYS A 90 22.51 -3.04 -24.53
N PHE A 91 22.82 -2.52 -23.34
CA PHE A 91 24.16 -2.63 -22.74
C PHE A 91 24.24 -3.67 -21.62
N THR A 92 23.14 -4.33 -21.26
CA THR A 92 23.10 -5.43 -20.27
C THR A 92 22.47 -6.69 -20.85
N LYS A 93 22.57 -7.81 -20.12
CA LYS A 93 21.93 -9.09 -20.49
C LYS A 93 20.42 -9.14 -20.17
N ILE A 94 19.82 -8.03 -19.75
CA ILE A 94 18.40 -7.99 -19.36
C ILE A 94 17.54 -7.84 -20.62
N SER A 95 16.65 -8.80 -20.87
CA SER A 95 15.67 -8.67 -21.94
C SER A 95 14.59 -7.64 -21.57
N PRO A 96 13.96 -6.97 -22.56
CA PRO A 96 12.86 -6.05 -22.30
C PRO A 96 11.69 -6.69 -21.51
N SER A 97 11.42 -7.97 -21.74
CA SER A 97 10.38 -8.71 -21.01
C SER A 97 10.71 -8.91 -19.54
N ILE A 98 11.95 -9.26 -19.22
CA ILE A 98 12.40 -9.42 -17.82
C ILE A 98 12.40 -8.07 -17.12
N PHE A 99 12.80 -7.00 -17.80
CA PHE A 99 12.75 -5.64 -17.27
C PHE A 99 11.32 -5.24 -16.86
N LEU A 100 10.35 -5.43 -17.76
CA LEU A 100 8.94 -5.10 -17.47
C LEU A 100 8.37 -5.95 -16.34
N LEU A 101 8.68 -7.25 -16.32
CA LEU A 101 8.22 -8.15 -15.28
C LEU A 101 8.82 -7.79 -13.91
N GLU A 102 10.11 -7.46 -13.84
CA GLU A 102 10.75 -7.03 -12.60
C GLU A 102 10.25 -5.66 -12.13
N ASP A 103 9.95 -4.73 -13.05
CA ASP A 103 9.34 -3.44 -12.71
C ASP A 103 7.94 -3.63 -12.10
N PHE A 104 7.14 -4.47 -12.73
CA PHE A 104 5.80 -4.82 -12.30
C PHE A 104 5.80 -5.50 -10.92
N LEU A 105 6.61 -6.54 -10.73
CA LEU A 105 6.70 -7.25 -9.46
C LEU A 105 7.24 -6.36 -8.33
N GLY A 106 8.24 -5.51 -8.62
CA GLY A 106 8.77 -4.56 -7.64
C GLY A 106 7.70 -3.59 -7.16
N SER A 107 6.84 -3.16 -8.07
CA SER A 107 5.72 -2.24 -7.82
C SER A 107 4.64 -2.88 -6.94
N ILE A 108 4.24 -4.13 -7.24
CA ILE A 108 3.29 -4.88 -6.40
C ILE A 108 3.83 -5.08 -4.99
N ILE A 109 5.10 -5.45 -4.85
CA ILE A 109 5.70 -5.68 -3.53
C ILE A 109 5.71 -4.39 -2.71
N ALA A 110 6.09 -3.27 -3.32
CA ALA A 110 6.07 -1.98 -2.65
C ALA A 110 4.64 -1.61 -2.20
N LEU A 111 3.64 -1.82 -3.06
CA LEU A 111 2.23 -1.59 -2.74
C LEU A 111 1.77 -2.45 -1.54
N LEU A 112 2.07 -3.75 -1.56
CA LEU A 112 1.70 -4.65 -0.46
C LEU A 112 2.36 -4.25 0.87
N ILE A 113 3.61 -3.79 0.83
CA ILE A 113 4.30 -3.29 2.02
C ILE A 113 3.62 -2.04 2.56
N VAL A 114 3.33 -1.05 1.71
CA VAL A 114 2.68 0.20 2.12
C VAL A 114 1.29 -0.05 2.71
N VAL A 115 0.47 -0.85 2.02
CA VAL A 115 -0.86 -1.23 2.52
C VAL A 115 -0.75 -2.03 3.83
N GLY A 116 0.26 -2.89 3.94
CA GLY A 116 0.57 -3.61 5.17
C GLY A 116 0.84 -2.65 6.34
N VAL A 117 1.64 -1.60 6.14
CA VAL A 117 1.90 -0.57 7.16
C VAL A 117 0.60 0.09 7.61
N ILE A 118 -0.25 0.52 6.67
CA ILE A 118 -1.55 1.15 6.98
C ILE A 118 -2.46 0.19 7.77
N TYR A 119 -2.51 -1.08 7.36
CA TYR A 119 -3.28 -2.10 8.07
C TYR A 119 -2.80 -2.25 9.53
N PHE A 120 -1.49 -2.34 9.75
CA PHE A 120 -0.93 -2.41 11.10
C PHE A 120 -1.26 -1.17 11.93
N SER A 121 -1.19 0.02 11.35
CA SER A 121 -1.54 1.27 12.03
C SER A 121 -3.01 1.31 12.43
N ILE A 122 -3.92 0.81 11.58
CA ILE A 122 -5.35 0.72 11.90
C ILE A 122 -5.60 -0.26 13.05
N ILE A 123 -4.96 -1.43 13.03
CA ILE A 123 -5.09 -2.42 14.11
C ILE A 123 -4.60 -1.83 15.43
N LEU A 124 -3.38 -1.30 15.44
CA LEU A 124 -2.77 -0.75 16.65
C LEU A 124 -3.56 0.44 17.18
N GLY A 125 -3.96 1.37 16.32
CA GLY A 125 -4.79 2.51 16.71
C GLY A 125 -6.14 2.08 17.27
N SER A 126 -6.77 1.06 16.68
CA SER A 126 -8.04 0.51 17.18
C SER A 126 -7.87 -0.15 18.55
N TYR A 127 -6.78 -0.88 18.75
CA TYR A 127 -6.44 -1.47 20.05
C TYR A 127 -6.20 -0.39 21.11
N PHE A 128 -5.44 0.66 20.79
CA PHE A 128 -5.21 1.77 21.73
C PHE A 128 -6.49 2.52 22.10
N ARG A 129 -7.44 2.66 21.16
CA ARG A 129 -8.67 3.42 21.43
C ARG A 129 -9.75 2.61 22.14
N TRP A 130 -9.99 1.37 21.73
CA TRP A 130 -11.11 0.56 22.22
C TRP A 130 -10.70 -0.73 22.93
N GLY A 131 -9.40 -1.09 22.94
CA GLY A 131 -8.90 -2.31 23.57
C GLY A 131 -9.19 -3.59 22.79
N VAL A 132 -9.75 -3.49 21.58
CA VAL A 132 -10.15 -4.62 20.75
C VAL A 132 -9.25 -4.70 19.52
N PHE A 133 -8.85 -5.92 19.15
CA PHE A 133 -8.09 -6.19 17.93
C PHE A 133 -9.04 -6.54 16.76
N PRO A 134 -9.25 -5.64 15.78
CA PRO A 134 -9.96 -6.00 14.56
C PRO A 134 -9.05 -6.88 13.69
N GLY A 135 -9.38 -8.17 13.59
CA GLY A 135 -8.71 -9.10 12.68
C GLY A 135 -9.33 -9.09 11.28
N LEU A 136 -8.54 -9.45 10.28
CA LEU A 136 -9.04 -9.83 8.96
C LEU A 136 -9.79 -11.16 9.05
N GLU A 137 -11.07 -11.18 8.68
CA GLU A 137 -11.83 -12.42 8.56
C GLU A 137 -11.28 -13.31 7.43
N ASN A 138 -10.89 -12.70 6.31
CA ASN A 138 -10.31 -13.39 5.16
C ASN A 138 -9.04 -12.68 4.66
N PRO A 139 -7.88 -12.93 5.29
CA PRO A 139 -6.62 -12.29 4.91
C PRO A 139 -6.17 -12.68 3.49
N VAL A 140 -6.47 -13.91 3.05
CA VAL A 140 -6.10 -14.39 1.71
C VAL A 140 -6.88 -13.63 0.65
N GLY A 141 -8.19 -13.44 0.85
CA GLY A 141 -9.03 -12.65 -0.05
C GLY A 141 -8.51 -11.23 -0.22
N VAL A 142 -8.13 -10.57 0.89
CA VAL A 142 -7.56 -9.21 0.83
C VAL A 142 -6.24 -9.16 0.06
N VAL A 143 -5.35 -10.13 0.24
CA VAL A 143 -4.10 -10.19 -0.54
C VAL A 143 -4.41 -10.36 -2.02
N VAL A 144 -5.35 -11.25 -2.38
CA VAL A 144 -5.76 -11.45 -3.77
C VAL A 144 -6.33 -10.16 -4.36
N ASP A 145 -7.25 -9.48 -3.67
CA ASP A 145 -7.85 -8.23 -4.12
C ASP A 145 -6.80 -7.13 -4.31
N LEU A 146 -5.86 -6.98 -3.37
CA LEU A 146 -4.76 -6.02 -3.49
C LEU A 146 -3.84 -6.33 -4.67
N THR A 147 -3.55 -7.61 -4.93
CA THR A 147 -2.77 -7.99 -6.12
C THR A 147 -3.52 -7.71 -7.41
N LEU A 148 -4.83 -7.96 -7.46
CA LEU A 148 -5.68 -7.63 -8.62
C LEU A 148 -5.76 -6.12 -8.85
N ALA A 149 -5.88 -5.34 -7.77
CA ALA A 149 -5.83 -3.88 -7.85
C ALA A 149 -4.47 -3.40 -8.38
N GLY A 150 -3.37 -3.97 -7.89
CA GLY A 150 -2.02 -3.68 -8.41
C GLY A 150 -1.85 -4.05 -9.89
N ILE A 151 -2.41 -5.18 -10.34
CA ILE A 151 -2.45 -5.58 -11.76
C ILE A 151 -3.23 -4.54 -12.57
N ALA A 152 -4.41 -4.13 -12.09
CA ALA A 152 -5.27 -3.19 -12.79
C ALA A 152 -4.65 -1.81 -12.95
N MET A 153 -3.79 -1.38 -12.02
CA MET A 153 -3.07 -0.11 -12.13
C MET A 153 -1.98 -0.07 -13.20
N TYR A 154 -1.57 -1.23 -13.68
CA TYR A 154 -0.52 -1.35 -14.71
C TYR A 154 -1.08 -1.35 -16.14
N TRP A 155 -2.41 -1.39 -16.28
CA TRP A 155 -3.16 -1.36 -17.53
C TRP A 155 -3.90 -0.03 -17.69
#